data_AF-A0A359HPF1-F1
#
_entry.id   AF-A0A359HPF1-F1
#
_cell.length_a   1.000
_cell.length_b   1.000
_cell.length_c   1.000
_cell.angle_alpha   90.00
_cell.angle_beta   90.00
_cell.angle_gamma   90.00
#
_symmetry.space_group_name_H-M   'P 1'
#
loop_
_entity.id
_entity.type
_entity.pdbx_description
1 polymer ?
#
loop_
_entity_poly.entity_id
_entity_poly.type
_entity_poly.pdbx_seq_one_letter_code
_entity_poly.pdbx_strand_id
1 'polypeptide(L)'
;MIRTQIQLTEAQYKFLRERAAEYNVSMAELIRQGVEMLAQQDQKPSREELKRRALSFIEHIEQNPELYRDPEGKTNVSTNHDEYFVESIENDLR
;
A
#
# COMPACT_ATOMS: atom_id res chain seq x y z
N MET A 1 -5.85 -25.15 9.63
CA MET A 1 -4.92 -25.47 8.52
C MET A 1 -5.18 -26.89 8.05
N ILE A 2 -5.15 -27.13 6.73
CA ILE A 2 -5.25 -28.46 6.12
C ILE A 2 -3.83 -28.90 5.75
N ARG A 3 -3.42 -30.13 6.11
CA ARG A 3 -2.10 -30.65 5.74
C ARG A 3 -2.15 -31.11 4.27
N THR A 4 -1.28 -30.52 3.47
CA THR A 4 -1.15 -30.85 2.05
C THR A 4 0.30 -31.20 1.73
N GLN A 5 0.51 -32.27 0.98
CA GLN A 5 1.82 -32.62 0.45
C GLN A 5 1.89 -32.16 -1.01
N ILE A 6 2.90 -31.35 -1.32
CA ILE A 6 3.16 -30.85 -2.68
C ILE A 6 4.59 -31.24 -3.08
N GLN A 7 4.82 -31.45 -4.37
CA GLN A 7 6.17 -31.62 -4.90
C GLN A 7 6.71 -30.27 -5.35
N LEU A 8 7.97 -30.01 -5.03
CA LEU A 8 8.70 -28.82 -5.43
C LEU A 8 9.92 -29.25 -6.24
N THR A 9 10.27 -28.47 -7.26
CA THR A 9 11.56 -28.65 -7.93
C THR A 9 12.69 -28.27 -6.96
N GLU A 10 13.90 -28.79 -7.20
CA GLU A 10 15.07 -28.43 -6.40
C GLU A 10 15.31 -26.92 -6.35
N ALA A 11 15.13 -26.24 -7.49
CA ALA A 11 15.27 -24.79 -7.59
C ALA A 11 14.25 -24.04 -6.73
N GLN A 12 12.98 -24.45 -6.76
CA GLN A 12 11.93 -23.85 -5.93
C GLN A 12 12.18 -24.07 -4.45
N TYR A 13 12.59 -25.28 -4.08
CA TYR A 13 12.89 -25.62 -2.71
C TYR A 13 14.09 -24.83 -2.17
N LYS A 14 15.17 -24.70 -2.96
CA LYS A 14 16.33 -23.88 -2.62
C LYS A 14 15.94 -22.40 -2.44
N PHE A 15 15.16 -21.86 -3.37
CA PHE A 15 14.65 -20.49 -3.29
C PHE A 15 13.86 -20.25 -2.01
N LEU A 16 12.91 -21.13 -1.68
CA LEU A 16 12.08 -20.99 -0.47
C LEU A 16 12.91 -21.07 0.81
N ARG A 17 13.91 -21.97 0.85
CA ARG A 17 14.80 -22.11 2.00
C ARG A 17 15.61 -20.83 2.26
N GLU A 18 16.20 -20.26 1.20
CA GLU A 18 17.00 -19.04 1.29
C GLU A 18 16.15 -17.85 1.74
N ARG A 19 14.97 -17.64 1.12
CA ARG A 19 14.06 -16.55 1.48
C ARG A 19 13.51 -16.69 2.90
N ALA A 20 13.16 -17.91 3.32
CA ALA A 20 12.67 -18.16 4.66
C ALA A 20 13.72 -17.80 5.73
N ALA A 21 14.99 -18.13 5.48
CA ALA A 21 16.10 -17.74 6.35
C ALA A 21 16.32 -16.22 6.36
N GLU A 22 16.29 -15.58 5.18
CA GLU A 22 16.43 -14.12 5.04
C GLU A 22 15.34 -13.35 5.80
N TYR A 23 14.09 -13.82 5.72
CA TYR A 23 12.95 -13.20 6.41
C TYR A 23 12.75 -13.70 7.85
N ASN A 24 13.63 -14.58 8.35
CA ASN A 24 13.53 -15.19 9.67
C ASN A 24 12.15 -15.81 9.98
N VAL A 25 11.57 -16.52 9.01
CA VAL A 25 10.30 -17.23 9.13
C VAL A 25 10.45 -18.69 8.73
N SER A 26 9.49 -19.52 9.13
CA SER A 26 9.47 -20.91 8.64
C SER A 26 9.13 -20.96 7.15
N MET A 27 9.65 -21.96 6.44
CA MET A 27 9.32 -22.19 5.03
C MET A 27 7.80 -22.35 4.81
N ALA A 28 7.10 -22.96 5.76
CA ALA A 28 5.64 -23.12 5.69
C ALA A 28 4.90 -21.77 5.82
N GLU A 29 5.43 -20.83 6.61
CA GLU A 29 4.88 -19.48 6.73
C GLU A 29 5.10 -18.69 5.44
N LEU A 30 6.30 -18.76 4.87
CA LEU A 30 6.59 -18.12 3.58
C LEU A 30 5.66 -18.62 2.46
N ILE A 31 5.42 -19.93 2.39
CA ILE A 31 4.49 -20.51 1.41
C ILE A 31 3.06 -19.98 1.63
N ARG A 32 2.58 -19.92 2.89
CA ARG A 32 1.25 -19.38 3.20
C ARG A 32 1.13 -17.92 2.77
N GLN A 33 2.12 -17.09 3.09
CA GLN A 33 2.13 -15.68 2.70
C GLN A 33 2.10 -15.53 1.18
N GLY A 34 2.87 -16.34 0.45
CA GLY A 34 2.83 -16.35 -1.01
C GLY A 34 1.46 -16.74 -1.58
N VAL A 35 0.80 -17.76 -1.01
CA VAL A 35 -0.55 -18.18 -1.42
C VAL A 35 -1.58 -17.09 -1.11
N GLU A 36 -1.49 -16.47 0.07
CA GLU A 36 -2.37 -15.37 0.48
C GLU A 36 -2.22 -14.16 -0.46
N MET A 37 -0.99 -13.79 -0.82
CA MET A 37 -0.74 -12.72 -1.78
C MET A 37 -1.38 -13.00 -3.15
N LEU A 38 -1.31 -14.24 -3.64
CA LEU A 38 -1.97 -14.62 -4.89
C LEU A 38 -3.50 -14.56 -4.78
N ALA A 39 -4.05 -15.06 -3.67
CA ALA A 39 -5.49 -14.99 -3.39
C ALA A 39 -6.00 -13.54 -3.31
N GLN A 40 -5.19 -12.63 -2.76
CA GLN A 40 -5.49 -11.19 -2.71
C GLN A 40 -5.29 -10.49 -4.06
N GLN A 41 -4.38 -10.97 -4.92
CA GLN A 41 -4.22 -10.44 -6.27
C GLN A 41 -5.45 -10.72 -7.14
N ASP A 42 -6.10 -11.88 -6.98
CA ASP A 42 -7.39 -12.18 -7.61
C ASP A 42 -8.54 -11.31 -7.06
N GLN A 43 -8.33 -10.66 -5.91
CA GLN A 43 -9.23 -9.67 -5.33
C GLN A 43 -8.88 -8.23 -5.72
N LYS A 44 -8.03 -8.00 -6.74
CA LYS A 44 -7.85 -6.65 -7.26
C LYS A 44 -9.23 -6.08 -7.61
N PRO A 45 -9.62 -4.92 -7.05
CA PRO A 45 -10.92 -4.36 -7.33
C PRO A 45 -11.04 -4.15 -8.83
N SER A 46 -12.19 -4.51 -9.40
CA SER A 46 -12.44 -4.27 -10.82
C SER A 46 -12.23 -2.79 -11.12
N ARG A 47 -11.96 -2.46 -12.39
CA ARG A 47 -11.81 -1.06 -12.80
C ARG A 47 -13.03 -0.21 -12.42
N GLU A 48 -14.22 -0.83 -12.42
CA GLU A 48 -15.47 -0.19 -11.98
C GLU A 48 -15.49 0.09 -10.48
N GLU A 49 -15.04 -0.86 -9.66
CA GLU A 49 -14.93 -0.69 -8.21
C GLU A 49 -13.90 0.38 -7.84
N LEU A 50 -12.75 0.42 -8.54
CA LEU A 50 -11.77 1.50 -8.39
C LEU A 50 -12.37 2.87 -8.74
N LYS A 51 -13.12 2.94 -9.85
CA LYS A 51 -13.81 4.18 -10.26
C LYS A 51 -14.86 4.60 -9.22
N ARG A 52 -15.65 3.65 -8.70
CA ARG A 52 -16.66 3.90 -7.66
C ARG A 52 -16.01 4.47 -6.39
N ARG A 53 -14.89 3.91 -5.96
CA ARG A 53 -14.13 4.40 -4.79
C ARG A 53 -13.59 5.82 -5.01
N ALA A 54 -13.02 6.09 -6.20
CA ALA A 54 -12.52 7.42 -6.53
C ALA A 54 -13.63 8.46 -6.50
N LEU A 55 -14.79 8.16 -7.11
CA LEU A 55 -15.96 9.05 -7.09
C LEU A 55 -16.49 9.27 -5.67
N SER A 56 -16.64 8.20 -4.89
CA SER A 56 -17.09 8.31 -3.50
C SER A 56 -16.15 9.17 -2.65
N PHE A 57 -14.84 9.13 -2.91
CA PHE A 57 -13.89 9.98 -2.22
C PHE A 57 -13.98 11.45 -2.64
N ILE A 58 -14.20 11.72 -3.94
CA ILE A 58 -14.48 13.08 -4.43
C ILE A 58 -15.74 13.65 -3.78
N GLU A 59 -16.82 12.88 -3.73
CA GLU A 59 -18.06 13.28 -3.05
C GLU A 59 -17.82 13.56 -1.56
N HIS A 60 -17.01 12.75 -0.90
CA HIS A 60 -16.66 12.96 0.51
C HIS A 60 -15.87 14.26 0.72
N ILE A 61 -14.94 14.59 -0.18
CA ILE A 61 -14.22 15.86 -0.14
C ILE A 61 -15.17 17.04 -0.32
N GLU A 62 -16.08 16.96 -1.31
CA GLU A 62 -17.07 18.02 -1.57
C GLU A 62 -18.03 18.24 -0.39
N GLN A 63 -18.38 17.17 0.33
CA GLN A 63 -19.27 17.22 1.49
C GLN A 63 -18.58 17.71 2.77
N ASN A 64 -17.26 17.60 2.87
CA ASN A 64 -16.49 17.95 4.08
C ASN A 64 -15.33 18.91 3.72
N PRO A 65 -15.61 20.07 3.09
CA PRO A 65 -14.58 20.96 2.58
C PRO A 65 -13.62 21.46 3.66
N GLU A 66 -14.08 21.60 4.91
CA GLU A 66 -13.26 22.01 6.05
C GLU A 66 -12.17 21.01 6.44
N LEU A 67 -12.33 19.72 6.12
CA LEU A 67 -11.35 18.68 6.41
C LEU A 67 -10.24 18.59 5.35
N TYR A 68 -10.52 19.07 4.14
CA TYR A 68 -9.68 18.85 2.96
C TYR A 68 -9.17 20.14 2.31
N ARG A 69 -9.57 21.29 2.84
CA ARG A 69 -9.05 22.59 2.42
C ARG A 69 -7.83 22.94 3.25
N ASP A 70 -6.78 23.39 2.57
CA ASP A 70 -5.64 24.00 3.24
C ASP A 70 -6.10 25.24 4.03
N PRO A 71 -5.70 25.41 5.30
CA PRO A 71 -6.08 26.55 6.12
C PRO A 71 -5.71 27.91 5.51
N GLU A 72 -4.62 27.97 4.75
CA GLU A 72 -4.13 29.16 4.05
C GLU A 72 -4.71 29.28 2.63
N GLY A 73 -5.57 28.34 2.23
CA GLY A 73 -6.24 28.31 0.93
C GLY A 73 -5.34 27.88 -0.22
N LYS A 74 -4.18 27.30 0.05
CA LYS A 74 -3.24 26.82 -0.97
C LYS A 74 -3.83 25.61 -1.71
N THR A 75 -3.77 25.61 -3.05
CA THR A 75 -4.34 24.55 -3.90
C THR A 75 -3.28 23.72 -4.63
N ASN A 76 -2.02 24.12 -4.52
CA ASN A 76 -0.85 23.54 -5.18
C ASN A 76 0.15 22.93 -4.17
N VAL A 77 -0.29 22.66 -2.93
CA VAL A 77 0.57 22.13 -1.86
C VAL A 77 1.26 20.84 -2.29
N SER A 78 0.56 19.95 -3.00
CA SER A 78 1.14 18.70 -3.51
C SER A 78 2.21 18.90 -4.58
N THR A 79 2.14 20.00 -5.35
CA THR A 79 3.09 20.30 -6.43
C THR A 79 4.31 21.05 -5.91
N ASN A 80 4.09 21.99 -4.99
CA ASN A 80 5.13 22.86 -4.43
C ASN A 80 5.49 22.45 -2.99
N HIS A 81 5.40 21.16 -2.70
CA HIS A 81 5.57 20.62 -1.35
C HIS A 81 6.89 21.08 -0.70
N ASP A 82 7.99 21.00 -1.45
CA ASP A 82 9.32 21.35 -0.93
C ASP A 82 9.46 22.85 -0.65
N GLU A 83 8.84 23.71 -1.47
CA GLU A 83 8.81 25.15 -1.26
C GLU A 83 8.05 25.50 0.02
N TYR A 84 6.87 24.87 0.21
CA TYR A 84 6.06 25.07 1.42
C TYR A 84 6.72 24.50 2.68
N PHE A 85 7.50 23.42 2.53
CA PHE A 85 8.27 22.88 3.63
C PHE A 85 9.42 23.82 4.05
N VAL A 86 10.12 24.43 3.09
CA VAL A 86 11.16 25.43 3.41
C VAL A 86 10.53 26.66 4.07
N GLU A 87 9.42 27.17 3.51
CA GLU A 87 8.69 28.30 4.08
C GLU A 87 8.29 28.06 5.54
N SER A 88 7.79 26.88 5.88
CA SER A 88 7.39 26.57 7.26
C SER A 88 8.57 26.54 8.23
N ILE A 89 9.69 25.93 7.84
CA ILE A 89 10.91 25.91 8.65
C ILE A 89 11.48 27.31 8.87
N GLU A 90 11.47 28.17 7.83
CA GLU A 90 11.94 29.55 7.96
C GLU A 90 11.04 30.41 8.85
N ASN A 91 9.72 30.20 8.79
CA ASN A 91 8.76 30.90 9.64
C ASN A 91 8.89 30.50 11.11
N ASP A 92 9.13 29.22 11.41
CA ASP A 92 9.34 28.73 12.79
C ASP A 92 10.64 29.24 13.44
N LEU A 93 11.61 29.67 12.63
CA LEU A 93 12.90 30.20 13.08
C LEU A 93 12.91 31.74 13.27
N ARG A 94 11.81 32.43 12.94
CA ARG A 94 11.64 33.89 13.13
C ARG A 94 10.88 34.23 14.40
#